data_AF-A0A1E1VZF2-F1
#
_entry.id   AF-A0A1E1VZF2-F1
#
_cell.length_a   1.000
_cell.length_b   1.000
_cell.length_c   1.000
_cell.angle_alpha   90.00
_cell.angle_beta   90.00
_cell.angle_gamma   90.00
#
_symmetry.space_group_name_H-M   'P 1'
#
loop_
_entity.id
_entity.type
_entity.pdbx_description
1 polymer ?
#
loop_
_entity_poly.entity_id
_entity_poly.type
_entity_poly.pdbx_seq_one_letter_code
_entity_poly.pdbx_strand_id
1 'polypeptide(L)'
;VKNWKMAAKQNSIDQEGQQATSDDIPLTSLEESLLSLEKLDRASPELWPEQIPGVSEFAPQHNANQSPPSWNRGLTKEDISYMQRLGLLSTSGLIMEVKKLHDLAYQLGLEEAKEMTRGKYLNIFSRRQR
;
A
#
# COMPACT_ATOMS: atom_id res chain seq x y z
N VAL A 1 28.61 -3.83 -27.46
CA VAL A 1 29.22 -3.24 -26.25
C VAL A 1 29.61 -1.80 -26.57
N LYS A 2 28.74 -0.84 -26.26
CA LYS A 2 28.98 0.59 -26.55
C LYS A 2 29.56 1.23 -25.29
N ASN A 3 30.81 1.66 -25.40
CA ASN A 3 31.61 2.26 -24.35
C ASN A 3 31.05 3.63 -23.95
N TRP A 4 30.67 3.80 -22.68
CA TRP A 4 30.38 5.10 -22.08
C TRP A 4 31.66 5.58 -21.39
N LYS A 5 32.43 6.41 -22.10
CA LYS A 5 33.62 7.07 -21.57
C LYS A 5 33.18 8.36 -20.86
N MET A 6 33.62 8.49 -19.61
CA MET A 6 33.30 9.54 -18.64
C MET A 6 33.61 10.96 -19.14
N ALA A 7 32.76 11.92 -18.78
CA ALA A 7 33.14 13.33 -18.66
C ALA A 7 32.64 13.85 -17.30
N ALA A 8 33.51 13.77 -16.29
CA ALA A 8 33.34 14.52 -15.06
C ALA A 8 33.62 16.00 -15.37
N LYS A 9 32.58 16.83 -15.41
CA LYS A 9 32.73 18.29 -15.44
C LYS A 9 32.52 18.81 -14.03
N GLN A 10 33.64 18.94 -13.33
CA GLN A 10 33.75 19.70 -12.09
C GLN A 10 33.42 21.16 -12.40
N ASN A 11 32.33 21.68 -11.84
CA ASN A 11 32.04 23.10 -11.88
C ASN A 11 32.30 23.64 -10.47
N SER A 12 33.55 24.06 -10.24
CA SER A 12 33.96 24.90 -9.12
C SER A 12 33.71 26.34 -9.55
N ILE A 13 32.75 26.98 -8.90
CA ILE A 13 32.63 28.43 -8.82
C ILE A 13 32.56 28.72 -7.32
N ASP A 14 33.73 29.07 -6.78
CA ASP A 14 33.83 29.83 -5.54
C ASP A 14 33.56 31.28 -5.88
N GLN A 15 32.54 31.87 -5.25
CA GLN A 15 32.55 33.31 -4.97
C GLN A 15 31.98 33.53 -3.57
N GLU A 16 32.86 34.08 -2.74
CA GLU A 16 32.64 34.49 -1.36
C GLU A 16 31.58 35.59 -1.25
N GLY A 17 30.86 35.58 -0.13
CA GLY A 17 30.47 36.80 0.56
C GLY A 17 29.26 37.55 0.04
N GLN A 18 28.06 37.11 0.44
CA GLN A 18 27.05 38.04 0.94
C GLN A 18 26.06 37.32 1.88
N GLN A 19 26.15 37.73 3.13
CA GLN A 19 25.33 37.34 4.26
C GLN A 19 23.94 37.97 4.06
N ALA A 20 23.00 37.20 3.51
CA ALA A 20 21.60 37.59 3.40
C ALA A 20 20.80 36.88 4.49
N THR A 21 20.28 37.66 5.42
CA THR A 21 19.37 37.30 6.49
C THR A 21 18.13 36.58 5.96
N SER A 22 17.67 35.56 6.67
CA SER A 22 16.71 34.53 6.26
C SER A 22 15.24 34.95 6.06
N ASP A 23 14.90 36.23 6.03
CA ASP A 23 13.55 36.64 6.46
C ASP A 23 12.66 37.36 5.43
N ASP A 24 12.99 37.41 4.13
CA ASP A 24 12.07 38.03 3.14
C ASP A 24 12.07 37.31 1.78
N ILE A 25 11.65 36.04 1.76
CA ILE A 25 11.02 35.50 0.54
C ILE A 25 9.58 36.06 0.55
N PRO A 26 9.15 36.85 -0.46
CA PRO A 26 7.78 37.35 -0.50
C PRO A 26 6.81 36.18 -0.35
N LEU A 27 5.90 36.24 0.63
CA LEU A 27 4.99 35.13 0.96
C LEU A 27 4.25 34.61 -0.29
N THR A 28 3.93 35.51 -1.22
CA THR A 28 3.30 35.22 -2.51
C THR A 28 4.16 34.34 -3.41
N SER A 29 5.49 34.51 -3.41
CA SER A 29 6.43 33.69 -4.17
C SER A 29 6.59 32.29 -3.58
N LEU A 30 6.49 32.14 -2.25
CA LEU A 30 6.52 30.83 -1.60
C LEU A 30 5.21 30.09 -1.84
N GLU A 31 4.08 30.78 -1.74
CA GLU A 31 2.75 30.23 -2.00
C GLU A 31 2.62 29.75 -3.46
N GLU A 32 3.16 30.52 -4.41
CA GLU A 32 3.20 30.14 -5.82
C GLU A 32 4.13 28.96 -6.11
N SER A 33 5.23 28.82 -5.36
CA SER A 33 6.11 27.64 -5.41
C SER A 33 5.50 26.38 -4.77
N LEU A 34 4.53 26.53 -3.86
CA LEU A 34 3.83 25.43 -3.20
C LEU A 34 2.60 24.96 -3.99
N LEU A 35 2.12 25.77 -4.95
CA LEU A 35 1.07 25.38 -5.88
C LEU A 35 1.64 24.41 -6.92
N SER A 36 1.33 23.12 -6.78
CA SER A 36 1.64 22.13 -7.82
C SER A 36 0.72 22.34 -9.03
N LEU A 37 1.26 22.86 -10.13
CA LEU A 37 0.56 22.92 -11.43
C LEU A 37 0.51 21.55 -12.14
N GLU A 38 0.63 20.46 -11.38
CA GLU A 38 0.60 19.11 -11.89
C GLU A 38 -0.84 18.75 -12.29
N LYS A 39 -1.05 18.45 -13.57
CA LYS A 39 -2.31 17.84 -14.03
C LYS A 39 -2.38 16.42 -13.49
N LEU A 40 -3.26 16.18 -12.53
CA LEU A 40 -3.67 14.85 -12.11
C LEU A 40 -4.56 14.18 -13.19
N ASP A 41 -4.12 14.17 -14.45
CA ASP A 41 -4.70 13.30 -15.51
C ASP A 41 -4.25 11.85 -15.31
N ARG A 42 -4.06 11.47 -14.04
CA ARG A 42 -3.86 10.12 -13.58
C ARG A 42 -5.25 9.51 -13.41
N ALA A 43 -5.94 9.24 -14.52
CA ALA A 43 -6.83 8.08 -14.49
C ALA A 43 -5.97 6.94 -13.95
N SER A 44 -6.42 6.28 -12.87
CA SER A 44 -5.67 5.17 -12.25
C SER A 44 -5.07 4.32 -13.37
N PRO A 45 -3.74 4.11 -13.41
CA PRO A 45 -3.12 3.31 -14.46
C PRO A 45 -3.93 2.02 -14.59
N GLU A 46 -4.32 1.67 -15.82
CA GLU A 46 -4.99 0.41 -16.07
C GLU A 46 -4.12 -0.67 -15.42
N LEU A 47 -4.67 -1.28 -14.36
CA LEU A 47 -3.98 -2.34 -13.65
C LEU A 47 -3.82 -3.42 -14.71
N TRP A 48 -2.60 -3.55 -15.24
CA TRP A 48 -2.22 -4.42 -16.36
C TRP A 48 -2.60 -3.89 -17.76
N PRO A 49 -1.70 -3.18 -18.47
CA PRO A 49 -1.94 -2.73 -19.86
C PRO A 49 -2.03 -3.89 -20.88
N GLU A 50 -1.59 -5.09 -20.51
CA GLU A 50 -1.90 -6.31 -21.27
C GLU A 50 -3.02 -7.08 -20.55
N GLN A 51 -4.12 -7.34 -21.27
CA GLN A 51 -5.07 -8.38 -20.86
C GLN A 51 -4.34 -9.72 -20.86
N ILE A 52 -3.76 -10.09 -19.72
CA ILE A 52 -3.29 -11.46 -19.50
C ILE A 52 -4.52 -12.35 -19.63
N PRO A 53 -4.58 -13.25 -20.62
CA PRO A 53 -5.71 -14.14 -20.80
C PRO A 53 -5.99 -14.89 -19.49
N GLY A 54 -7.20 -14.69 -18.94
CA GLY A 54 -7.61 -15.23 -17.65
C GLY A 54 -7.78 -14.19 -16.54
N VAL A 55 -6.97 -13.12 -16.46
CA VAL A 55 -7.04 -12.17 -15.33
C VAL A 55 -8.30 -11.30 -15.36
N SER A 56 -8.72 -10.85 -16.55
CA SER A 56 -9.97 -10.11 -16.74
C SER A 56 -11.21 -10.92 -16.38
N GLU A 57 -11.14 -12.25 -16.49
CA GLU A 57 -12.25 -13.17 -16.21
C GLU A 57 -12.38 -13.53 -14.71
N PHE A 58 -11.44 -13.09 -13.86
CA PHE A 58 -11.50 -13.17 -12.40
C PHE A 58 -11.76 -11.82 -11.74
N ALA A 59 -11.76 -10.73 -12.51
CA ALA A 59 -12.20 -9.44 -12.00
C ALA A 59 -13.67 -9.59 -11.56
N PRO A 60 -14.00 -9.34 -10.28
CA PRO A 60 -15.36 -9.46 -9.82
C PRO A 60 -16.22 -8.52 -10.65
N GLN A 61 -17.14 -9.08 -11.45
CA GLN A 61 -18.18 -8.31 -12.11
C GLN A 61 -18.89 -7.54 -11.01
N HIS A 62 -18.79 -6.21 -11.05
CA HIS A 62 -19.33 -5.32 -10.03
C HIS A 62 -20.85 -5.53 -9.95
N ASN A 63 -21.27 -6.38 -9.02
CA ASN A 63 -22.68 -6.57 -8.72
C ASN A 63 -23.11 -5.34 -7.94
N ALA A 64 -23.96 -4.50 -8.53
CA ALA A 64 -24.46 -3.26 -7.91
C ALA A 64 -25.19 -3.46 -6.56
N ASN A 65 -25.45 -4.71 -6.16
CA ASN A 65 -26.07 -5.09 -4.89
C ASN A 65 -25.07 -5.57 -3.81
N GLN A 66 -23.76 -5.47 -4.05
CA GLN A 66 -22.78 -5.82 -3.03
C GLN A 66 -22.76 -4.74 -1.96
N SER A 67 -23.24 -5.07 -0.75
CA SER A 67 -22.98 -4.24 0.43
C SER A 67 -21.47 -4.03 0.55
N PRO A 68 -21.02 -2.87 1.05
CA PRO A 68 -19.61 -2.64 1.32
C PRO A 68 -19.04 -3.83 2.10
N PRO A 69 -17.87 -4.34 1.71
CA PRO A 69 -17.30 -5.49 2.39
C PRO A 69 -17.11 -5.15 3.87
N SER A 70 -17.21 -6.15 4.74
CA SER A 70 -17.22 -5.94 6.20
C SER A 70 -15.98 -5.20 6.72
N TRP A 71 -14.83 -5.32 6.04
CA TRP A 71 -13.60 -4.60 6.36
C TRP A 71 -13.66 -3.10 6.03
N ASN A 72 -14.59 -2.66 5.19
CA ASN A 72 -14.85 -1.23 4.89
C ASN A 72 -15.75 -0.58 5.95
N ARG A 73 -16.28 -1.37 6.90
CA ARG A 73 -17.01 -0.84 8.04
C ARG A 73 -16.04 -0.05 8.94
N GLY A 74 -16.45 1.13 9.40
CA GLY A 74 -15.68 1.91 10.38
C GLY A 74 -15.50 1.16 11.71
N LEU A 75 -14.64 1.69 12.59
CA LEU A 75 -14.39 1.07 13.89
C LEU A 75 -15.68 0.89 14.69
N THR A 76 -15.91 -0.34 15.11
CA THR A 76 -17.02 -0.68 16.00
C THR A 76 -16.69 -0.29 17.45
N LYS A 77 -17.71 -0.25 18.31
CA LYS A 77 -17.49 0.02 19.75
C LYS A 77 -16.62 -1.07 20.38
N GLU A 78 -16.77 -2.29 19.90
CA GLU A 78 -16.02 -3.46 20.30
C GLU A 78 -14.53 -3.28 19.95
N ASP A 79 -14.21 -2.81 18.74
CA ASP A 79 -12.83 -2.54 18.30
C ASP A 79 -12.15 -1.49 19.19
N ILE A 80 -12.86 -0.40 19.49
CA ILE A 80 -12.35 0.66 20.37
C ILE A 80 -12.06 0.11 21.77
N SER A 81 -12.96 -0.72 22.31
CA SER A 81 -12.77 -1.35 23.62
C SER A 81 -11.59 -2.32 23.64
N TYR A 82 -11.36 -3.03 22.53
CA TYR A 82 -10.25 -3.95 22.38
C TYR A 82 -8.91 -3.20 22.29
N MET A 83 -8.84 -2.11 21.51
CA MET A 83 -7.68 -1.24 21.46
C MET A 83 -7.31 -0.67 22.83
N GLN A 84 -8.30 -0.19 23.59
CA GLN A 84 -8.09 0.30 24.95
C GLN A 84 -7.53 -0.80 25.86
N ARG A 85 -8.09 -2.02 25.77
CA ARG A 85 -7.57 -3.17 26.53
C ARG A 85 -6.11 -3.46 26.20
N LEU A 86 -5.74 -3.45 24.92
CA LEU A 86 -4.36 -3.66 24.49
C LEU A 86 -3.42 -2.56 25.02
N GLY A 87 -3.88 -1.30 25.01
CA GLY A 87 -3.10 -0.17 25.54
C GLY A 87 -2.87 -0.21 27.05
N LEU A 88 -3.70 -0.92 27.81
CA LEU A 88 -3.56 -1.11 29.26
C LEU A 88 -2.61 -2.27 29.63
N LEU A 89 -2.15 -3.06 28.66
CA LEU A 89 -1.23 -4.17 28.94
C LEU A 89 0.15 -3.66 29.32
N SER A 90 0.82 -4.37 30.23
CA SER A 90 2.25 -4.18 30.46
C SER A 90 3.05 -4.59 29.22
N THR A 91 4.30 -4.12 29.08
CA THR A 91 5.17 -4.50 27.96
C THR A 91 5.29 -6.01 27.80
N SER A 92 5.39 -6.75 28.91
CA SER A 92 5.40 -8.22 28.90
C SER A 92 4.09 -8.83 28.39
N GLY A 93 2.95 -8.26 28.80
CA GLY A 93 1.62 -8.68 28.34
C GLY A 93 1.42 -8.44 26.85
N LEU A 94 1.88 -7.30 26.35
CA LEU A 94 1.82 -6.99 24.93
C LEU A 94 2.67 -7.97 24.10
N ILE A 95 3.89 -8.28 24.55
CA ILE A 95 4.75 -9.27 23.88
C ILE A 95 4.10 -10.66 23.83
N MET A 96 3.45 -11.09 24.92
CA MET A 96 2.71 -12.35 24.94
C MET A 96 1.54 -12.35 23.95
N GLU A 97 0.78 -11.25 23.86
CA GLU A 97 -0.36 -11.19 22.93
C GLU A 97 0.10 -11.14 21.47
N VAL A 98 1.22 -10.47 21.18
CA VAL A 98 1.86 -10.52 19.85
C VAL A 98 2.29 -11.94 19.50
N LYS A 99 2.93 -12.66 20.43
CA LYS A 99 3.34 -14.05 20.22
C LYS A 99 2.14 -14.96 19.96
N LYS A 100 1.08 -14.82 20.76
CA LYS A 100 -0.17 -15.57 20.59
C LYS A 100 -0.79 -15.31 19.21
N LEU A 101 -0.83 -14.06 18.76
CA LEU A 101 -1.35 -13.71 17.44
C LEU A 101 -0.49 -14.31 16.31
N HIS A 102 0.83 -14.29 16.47
CA HIS A 102 1.76 -14.94 15.55
C HIS A 102 1.50 -16.45 15.45
N ASP A 103 1.37 -17.14 16.58
CA ASP A 103 1.11 -18.57 16.62
C ASP A 103 -0.24 -18.92 15.98
N LEU A 104 -1.27 -18.10 16.23
CA LEU A 104 -2.59 -18.24 15.61
C LEU A 104 -2.52 -18.04 14.08
N ALA A 105 -1.84 -16.99 13.61
CA ALA A 105 -1.69 -16.72 12.18
C ALA A 105 -0.97 -17.86 11.46
N TYR A 106 0.05 -18.45 12.10
CA TYR A 106 0.73 -19.63 11.58
C TYR A 106 -0.21 -20.85 11.47
N GLN A 107 -1.00 -21.13 12.52
CA GLN A 107 -1.96 -22.22 12.51
C GLN A 107 -3.02 -22.04 11.41
N LEU A 108 -3.58 -20.84 11.28
CA LEU A 108 -4.55 -20.51 10.23
C LEU A 108 -3.95 -20.68 8.84
N GLY A 109 -2.70 -20.24 8.61
CA GLY A 109 -2.03 -20.43 7.32
C GLY A 109 -1.85 -21.92 6.95
N LEU A 110 -1.55 -22.78 7.93
CA LEU A 110 -1.48 -24.22 7.70
C LEU A 110 -2.84 -24.83 7.37
N GLU A 111 -3.91 -24.37 8.03
CA GLU A 111 -5.29 -24.82 7.76
C GLU A 111 -5.76 -24.37 6.37
N GLU A 112 -5.54 -23.10 6.03
CA GLU A 112 -5.86 -22.54 4.72
C GLU A 112 -5.14 -23.30 3.60
N ALA A 113 -3.84 -23.59 3.74
CA ALA A 113 -3.09 -24.35 2.75
C ALA A 113 -3.66 -25.77 2.52
N LYS A 114 -4.14 -26.42 3.59
CA LYS A 114 -4.81 -27.73 3.50
C LYS A 114 -6.13 -27.61 2.74
N GLU A 115 -6.95 -26.63 3.09
CA GLU A 115 -8.25 -26.43 2.43
C GLU A 115 -8.09 -26.01 0.96
N MET A 116 -7.08 -25.20 0.63
CA MET A 116 -6.75 -24.86 -0.76
C MET A 116 -6.32 -26.10 -1.57
N THR A 117 -5.50 -26.96 -0.96
CA THR A 117 -5.09 -28.23 -1.56
C THR A 117 -6.29 -29.17 -1.77
N ARG A 118 -7.17 -29.26 -0.77
CA ARG A 118 -8.42 -30.02 -0.87
C ARG A 118 -9.32 -29.47 -1.98
N GLY A 119 -9.49 -28.16 -2.08
CA GLY A 119 -10.23 -27.50 -3.15
C GLY A 119 -9.68 -27.84 -4.54
N LYS A 120 -8.35 -27.89 -4.69
CA LYS A 120 -7.70 -28.32 -5.92
C LYS A 120 -8.05 -29.76 -6.30
N TYR A 121 -8.02 -30.71 -5.35
CA TYR A 121 -8.40 -32.09 -5.61
C TYR A 121 -9.89 -32.29 -5.92
N LEU A 122 -10.74 -31.46 -5.31
CA LEU A 122 -12.18 -31.43 -5.60
C LEU A 122 -12.52 -30.65 -6.87
N ASN A 123 -11.52 -30.09 -7.54
CA ASN A 123 -11.62 -29.36 -8.79
C ASN A 123 -12.64 -28.21 -8.77
N ILE A 124 -12.87 -27.59 -7.60
CA ILE A 124 -13.87 -26.53 -7.43
C ILE A 124 -13.48 -25.22 -8.12
N PHE A 125 -12.18 -25.08 -8.45
CA PHE A 125 -11.63 -23.94 -9.17
C PHE A 125 -11.65 -24.14 -10.70
N SER A 126 -12.00 -25.33 -11.20
CA SER A 126 -12.15 -25.53 -12.64
C SER A 126 -13.44 -24.88 -13.14
N ARG A 127 -13.32 -24.06 -14.19
CA ARG A 127 -14.49 -23.53 -14.90
C ARG A 127 -15.28 -24.69 -15.50
N ARG A 128 -16.60 -24.65 -15.31
CA ARG A 128 -17.53 -25.49 -16.07
C ARG A 128 -17.48 -25.00 -17.52
N GLN A 129 -16.66 -25.63 -18.35
CA GLN A 129 -16.70 -25.45 -19.80
C GLN A 129 -18.12 -25.84 -20.25
N ARG A 130 -18.96 -24.86 -20.57
CA ARG A 130 -20.30 -25.02 -21.12
C ARG A 130 -20.47 -24.07 -22.28
#